data_AF-A0A7S0Q2B9-F1
#
_entry.id   AF-A0A7S0Q2B9-F1
#
_cell.length_a   1.000
_cell.length_b   1.000
_cell.length_c   1.000
_cell.angle_alpha   90.00
_cell.angle_beta   90.00
_cell.angle_gamma   90.00
#
_symmetry.space_group_name_H-M   'P 1'
#
loop_
_entity.id
_entity.type
_entity.pdbx_description
1 polymer ?
#
loop_
_entity_poly.entity_id
_entity_poly.type
_entity_poly.pdbx_seq_one_letter_code
_entity_poly.pdbx_strand_id
1 'polypeptide(L)'
;GVLHREMCAAAQGLRGGRSTAWVALALFPAAAACSALYCPAARFFFPVSRLLPVCRTNCVRACASNEQEEADSRLYASFQQRRAKLGSRQNLLVQERKLVEGLVGGWPSSDVATRALRNHWYGEEGEEARTALQRAEGQAVGLEKLMEQYPDWAEPVNRLATLRYMEGDFAESVKLCQRVLRMKPWHFGALHGSLMCLVALGNMEELHKLEADAMPREGNERGRWVANMLQVLDAELVELQDISEV
;
A
#
# COMPACT_ATOMS: atom_id res chain seq x y z
N GLY A 1 3.07 17.19 34.58
CA GLY A 1 2.57 16.13 35.47
C GLY A 1 1.26 15.61 34.91
N VAL A 2 1.00 14.30 35.03
CA VAL A 2 -0.14 13.51 34.51
C VAL A 2 0.11 12.67 33.23
N LEU A 3 1.26 12.77 32.56
CA LEU A 3 1.59 11.88 31.40
C LEU A 3 2.63 10.78 31.69
N HIS A 4 3.06 10.60 32.95
CA HIS A 4 4.15 9.67 33.30
C HIS A 4 3.67 8.40 34.04
N ARG A 5 2.37 8.05 34.02
CA ARG A 5 1.83 6.96 34.87
C ARG A 5 1.18 5.76 34.18
N GLU A 6 1.10 5.70 32.85
CA GLU A 6 0.45 4.55 32.18
C GLU A 6 1.40 3.57 31.48
N MET A 7 2.72 3.80 31.49
CA MET A 7 3.67 2.94 30.76
C MET A 7 4.30 1.77 31.57
N CYS A 8 3.84 1.49 32.80
CA CYS A 8 4.51 0.53 33.71
C CYS A 8 3.80 -0.82 33.94
N ALA A 9 2.84 -1.25 33.11
CA ALA A 9 2.11 -2.50 33.36
C ALA A 9 2.02 -3.42 32.14
N ALA A 10 3.14 -3.87 31.58
CA ALA A 10 3.16 -4.98 30.62
C ALA A 10 4.49 -5.74 30.55
N ALA A 11 5.26 -5.78 31.64
CA ALA A 11 6.52 -6.54 31.70
C ALA A 11 6.45 -7.59 32.80
N GLN A 12 5.85 -8.76 32.49
CA GLN A 12 6.13 -10.02 33.19
C GLN A 12 5.48 -11.22 32.48
N GLY A 13 6.31 -12.21 32.14
CA GLY A 13 5.94 -13.51 31.55
C GLY A 13 6.10 -13.50 30.02
N LEU A 14 7.02 -14.23 29.41
CA LEU A 14 7.29 -15.65 29.60
C LEU A 14 8.72 -15.98 29.11
N ARG A 15 9.49 -16.67 29.97
CA ARG A 15 10.69 -17.41 29.59
C ARG A 15 10.33 -18.88 29.42
N GLY A 16 10.87 -19.49 28.36
CA GLY A 16 11.46 -20.83 28.44
C GLY A 16 10.60 -21.99 27.96
N GLY A 17 11.12 -22.73 26.96
CA GLY A 17 10.65 -24.07 26.63
C GLY A 17 10.99 -24.51 25.21
N ARG A 18 12.24 -24.90 24.95
CA ARG A 18 12.63 -25.72 23.78
C ARG A 18 12.31 -27.20 24.10
N SER A 19 11.73 -27.96 23.16
CA SER A 19 12.37 -29.16 22.58
C SER A 19 11.47 -29.89 21.55
N THR A 20 12.02 -30.01 20.34
CA THR A 20 12.09 -31.15 19.40
C THR A 20 10.88 -32.04 19.05
N ALA A 21 10.61 -32.03 17.73
CA ALA A 21 10.45 -33.15 16.80
C ALA A 21 9.18 -34.01 16.88
N TRP A 22 8.38 -33.97 15.80
CA TRP A 22 8.03 -35.15 14.99
C TRP A 22 7.75 -34.73 13.55
N VAL A 23 8.18 -35.59 12.64
CA VAL A 23 8.09 -35.54 11.17
C VAL A 23 6.65 -35.83 10.73
N ALA A 24 6.11 -35.09 9.75
CA ALA A 24 5.22 -35.62 8.71
C ALA A 24 4.90 -34.60 7.59
N LEU A 25 5.36 -34.95 6.38
CA LEU A 25 4.74 -34.77 5.07
C LEU A 25 4.00 -33.47 4.69
N ALA A 26 4.64 -32.79 3.73
CA ALA A 26 4.10 -32.07 2.59
C ALA A 26 2.58 -32.15 2.28
N LEU A 27 1.98 -30.98 2.08
CA LEU A 27 0.90 -30.76 1.12
C LEU A 27 1.14 -29.43 0.37
N PHE A 28 1.73 -29.56 -0.82
CA PHE A 28 1.57 -28.59 -1.90
C PHE A 28 0.14 -28.71 -2.45
N PRO A 29 -0.49 -27.62 -2.91
CA PRO A 29 -1.74 -27.74 -3.65
C PRO A 29 -1.45 -28.44 -4.99
N ALA A 30 -2.22 -29.49 -5.23
CA ALA A 30 -2.13 -30.37 -6.37
C ALA A 30 -2.31 -29.58 -7.69
N ALA A 31 -1.35 -29.75 -8.60
CA ALA A 31 -1.60 -29.59 -10.01
C ALA A 31 -2.74 -30.53 -10.43
N ALA A 32 -3.73 -29.98 -11.13
CA ALA A 32 -4.88 -30.71 -11.63
C ALA A 32 -4.43 -31.85 -12.56
N ALA A 33 -4.41 -33.07 -12.03
CA ALA A 33 -4.31 -34.27 -12.82
C ALA A 33 -5.66 -34.52 -13.50
N CYS A 34 -5.68 -34.46 -14.83
CA CYS A 34 -6.77 -34.98 -15.65
C CYS A 34 -6.99 -36.46 -15.31
N SER A 35 -8.04 -36.75 -14.55
CA SER A 35 -8.48 -38.11 -14.23
C SER A 35 -9.02 -38.80 -15.47
N ALA A 36 -8.19 -39.58 -16.14
CA ALA A 36 -8.62 -40.61 -17.09
C ALA A 36 -9.29 -41.76 -16.30
N LEU A 37 -10.57 -41.59 -15.96
CA LEU A 37 -11.38 -42.67 -15.40
C LEU A 37 -11.78 -43.66 -16.50
N TYR A 38 -11.15 -44.83 -16.42
CA TYR A 38 -11.80 -46.15 -16.45
C TYR A 38 -13.01 -46.33 -17.40
N CYS A 39 -12.77 -47.01 -18.53
CA CYS A 39 -13.84 -47.64 -19.32
C CYS A 39 -13.62 -49.17 -19.27
N PRO A 40 -14.47 -49.95 -18.58
CA PRO A 40 -14.29 -51.39 -18.49
C PRO A 40 -14.72 -52.03 -19.81
N ALA A 41 -13.85 -52.86 -20.38
CA ALA A 41 -14.10 -53.59 -21.61
C ALA A 41 -15.15 -54.69 -21.39
N ALA A 42 -16.41 -54.40 -21.75
CA ALA A 42 -17.41 -55.43 -22.00
C ALA A 42 -17.26 -55.91 -23.45
N ARG A 43 -16.76 -57.15 -23.61
CA ARG A 43 -16.77 -57.88 -24.89
C ARG A 43 -18.21 -58.22 -25.25
N PHE A 44 -18.80 -57.48 -26.19
CA PHE A 44 -19.91 -57.97 -27.00
C PHE A 44 -19.59 -57.76 -28.48
N PHE A 45 -19.60 -58.88 -29.20
CA PHE A 45 -19.47 -59.01 -30.64
C PHE A 45 -20.80 -58.61 -31.28
N PHE A 46 -20.84 -57.56 -32.11
CA PHE A 46 -21.81 -57.37 -33.21
C PHE A 46 -21.19 -56.43 -34.28
N PRO A 47 -21.62 -56.52 -35.55
CA PRO A 47 -20.78 -56.26 -36.70
C PRO A 47 -20.76 -54.80 -37.15
N VAL A 48 -19.69 -54.52 -37.89
CA VAL A 48 -19.41 -53.39 -38.79
C VAL A 48 -20.62 -52.48 -39.08
N SER A 49 -20.59 -51.29 -38.49
CA SER A 49 -21.23 -50.10 -39.08
C SER A 49 -20.43 -48.87 -38.69
N ARG A 50 -20.03 -48.12 -39.72
CA ARG A 50 -19.25 -46.89 -39.68
C ARG A 50 -19.82 -45.91 -38.64
N LEU A 51 -19.05 -45.57 -37.62
CA LEU A 51 -19.23 -44.33 -36.85
C LEU A 51 -17.86 -43.70 -36.56
N LEU A 52 -17.84 -42.38 -36.73
CA LEU A 52 -16.70 -41.49 -36.87
C LEU A 52 -15.84 -41.36 -35.59
N PRO A 53 -14.56 -40.95 -35.70
CA PRO A 53 -13.73 -40.61 -34.55
C PRO A 53 -14.05 -39.18 -34.08
N VAL A 54 -15.23 -38.96 -33.49
CA VAL A 54 -15.66 -37.61 -33.06
C VAL A 54 -15.52 -37.37 -31.55
N CYS A 55 -15.31 -38.41 -30.75
CA CYS A 55 -15.37 -38.24 -29.29
C CYS A 55 -14.10 -37.68 -28.64
N ARG A 56 -12.91 -37.90 -29.22
CA ARG A 56 -11.64 -37.39 -28.61
C ARG A 56 -11.34 -35.94 -28.96
N THR A 57 -11.66 -35.50 -30.17
CA THR A 57 -11.42 -34.12 -30.63
C THR A 57 -12.39 -33.13 -30.00
N ASN A 58 -13.65 -33.51 -29.76
CA ASN A 58 -14.63 -32.63 -29.12
C ASN A 58 -14.34 -32.40 -27.63
N CYS A 59 -13.89 -33.42 -26.88
CA CYS A 59 -13.52 -33.22 -25.47
C CYS A 59 -12.28 -32.34 -25.32
N VAL A 60 -11.25 -32.52 -26.16
CA VAL A 60 -10.05 -31.67 -26.12
C VAL A 60 -10.38 -30.23 -26.54
N ARG A 61 -11.23 -30.03 -27.55
CA ARG A 61 -11.70 -28.69 -27.93
C ARG A 61 -12.54 -28.01 -26.84
N ALA A 62 -13.43 -28.76 -26.18
CA ALA A 62 -14.27 -28.24 -25.11
C ALA A 62 -13.47 -27.91 -23.85
N CYS A 63 -12.46 -28.72 -23.49
CA CYS A 63 -11.54 -28.40 -22.40
C CYS A 63 -10.65 -27.20 -22.75
N ALA A 64 -10.12 -27.13 -23.97
CA ALA A 64 -9.32 -25.99 -24.41
C ALA A 64 -10.14 -24.69 -24.51
N SER A 65 -11.42 -24.74 -24.92
CA SER A 65 -12.29 -23.56 -24.91
C SER A 65 -12.69 -23.15 -23.50
N ASN A 66 -12.93 -24.11 -22.60
CA ASN A 66 -13.24 -23.83 -21.20
C ASN A 66 -12.03 -23.26 -20.43
N GLU A 67 -10.81 -23.77 -20.69
CA GLU A 67 -9.57 -23.21 -20.15
C GLU A 67 -9.27 -21.81 -20.69
N GLN A 68 -9.57 -21.55 -21.97
CA GLN A 68 -9.42 -20.22 -22.57
C GLN A 68 -10.45 -19.23 -22.01
N GLU A 69 -11.71 -19.62 -21.87
CA GLU A 69 -12.76 -18.79 -21.25
C GLU A 69 -12.47 -18.48 -19.77
N GLU A 70 -11.96 -19.46 -19.01
CA GLU A 70 -11.50 -19.22 -17.64
C GLU A 70 -10.29 -18.28 -17.58
N ALA A 71 -9.33 -18.41 -18.49
CA ALA A 71 -8.17 -17.52 -18.57
C ALA A 71 -8.57 -16.08 -18.91
N ASP A 72 -9.46 -15.90 -19.88
CA ASP A 72 -10.00 -14.59 -20.28
C ASP A 72 -10.83 -13.96 -19.14
N SER A 73 -11.57 -14.77 -18.37
CA SER A 73 -12.31 -14.34 -17.17
C SER A 73 -11.39 -13.89 -16.04
N ARG A 74 -10.31 -14.63 -15.75
CA ARG A 74 -9.29 -14.23 -14.76
C ARG A 74 -8.57 -12.95 -15.17
N LEU A 75 -8.22 -12.84 -16.45
CA LEU A 75 -7.61 -11.63 -17.00
C LEU A 75 -8.54 -10.43 -16.85
N TYR A 76 -9.82 -10.57 -17.21
CA TYR A 76 -10.82 -9.52 -17.04
C TYR A 76 -10.99 -9.10 -15.56
N ALA A 77 -11.06 -10.07 -14.63
CA ALA A 77 -11.14 -9.79 -13.20
C ALA A 77 -9.92 -8.99 -12.70
N SER A 78 -8.70 -9.32 -13.19
CA SER A 78 -7.49 -8.59 -12.84
C SER A 78 -7.49 -7.14 -13.35
N PHE A 79 -8.03 -6.90 -14.55
CA PHE A 79 -8.21 -5.56 -15.09
C PHE A 79 -9.23 -4.74 -14.29
N GLN A 80 -10.36 -5.34 -13.94
CA GLN A 80 -11.37 -4.69 -13.09
C GLN A 80 -10.80 -4.31 -11.72
N GLN A 81 -10.02 -5.20 -11.10
CA GLN A 81 -9.34 -4.91 -9.84
C GLN A 81 -8.33 -3.76 -9.98
N ARG A 82 -7.53 -3.75 -11.04
CA ARG A 82 -6.58 -2.65 -11.32
C ARG A 82 -7.30 -1.33 -11.54
N ARG A 83 -8.38 -1.32 -12.34
CA ARG A 83 -9.20 -0.13 -12.60
C ARG A 83 -9.85 0.39 -11.32
N ALA A 84 -10.36 -0.50 -10.46
CA ALA A 84 -10.91 -0.12 -9.16
C ALA A 84 -9.84 0.50 -8.24
N LYS A 85 -8.61 -0.06 -8.22
CA LYS A 85 -7.49 0.51 -7.45
C LYS A 85 -7.10 1.90 -7.98
N LEU A 86 -7.03 2.08 -9.30
CA LEU A 86 -6.74 3.37 -9.92
C LEU A 86 -7.83 4.41 -9.62
N GLY A 87 -9.11 4.05 -9.75
CA GLY A 87 -10.22 4.93 -9.39
C GLY A 87 -10.24 5.30 -7.91
N SER A 88 -9.91 4.35 -7.02
CA SER A 88 -9.73 4.63 -5.58
C SER A 88 -8.59 5.62 -5.35
N ARG A 89 -7.43 5.42 -5.99
CA ARG A 89 -6.28 6.34 -5.89
C ARG A 89 -6.61 7.74 -6.39
N GLN A 90 -7.34 7.84 -7.51
CA GLN A 90 -7.79 9.12 -8.05
C GLN A 90 -8.69 9.86 -7.04
N ASN A 91 -9.65 9.16 -6.43
CA ASN A 91 -10.53 9.75 -5.42
C ASN A 91 -9.75 10.25 -4.19
N LEU A 92 -8.72 9.52 -3.77
CA LEU A 92 -7.83 9.97 -2.70
C LEU A 92 -7.13 11.28 -3.10
N LEU A 93 -6.46 11.32 -4.26
CA LEU A 93 -5.76 12.53 -4.73
C LEU A 93 -6.69 13.74 -4.91
N VAL A 94 -7.91 13.55 -5.41
CA VAL A 94 -8.90 14.64 -5.51
C VAL A 94 -9.23 15.21 -4.12
N GLN A 95 -9.38 14.34 -3.12
CA GLN A 95 -9.61 14.77 -1.75
C GLN A 95 -8.37 15.48 -1.17
N GLU A 96 -7.17 14.97 -1.43
CA GLU A 96 -5.92 15.62 -0.99
C GLU A 96 -5.77 17.02 -1.57
N ARG A 97 -6.01 17.16 -2.88
CA ARG A 97 -5.99 18.45 -3.56
C ARG A 97 -6.88 19.48 -2.88
N LYS A 98 -8.13 19.12 -2.57
CA LYS A 98 -9.06 20.00 -1.85
C LYS A 98 -8.54 20.38 -0.47
N LEU A 99 -7.92 19.44 0.24
CA LEU A 99 -7.40 19.67 1.59
C LEU A 99 -6.13 20.53 1.57
N VAL A 100 -5.25 20.34 0.57
CA VAL A 100 -4.05 21.15 0.34
C VAL A 100 -4.43 22.59 -0.01
N GLU A 101 -5.45 22.80 -0.85
CA GLU A 101 -6.00 24.13 -1.14
C GLU A 101 -6.45 24.85 0.14
N GLY A 102 -7.07 24.12 1.07
CA GLY A 102 -7.51 24.64 2.38
C GLY A 102 -6.37 25.15 3.28
N LEU A 103 -5.11 24.78 3.00
CA LEU A 103 -3.96 25.22 3.80
C LEU A 103 -3.63 26.71 3.61
N VAL A 104 -4.09 27.35 2.53
CA VAL A 104 -3.82 28.79 2.25
C VAL A 104 -4.46 29.70 3.31
N GLY A 105 -5.58 29.28 3.88
CA GLY A 105 -6.28 30.08 4.89
C GLY A 105 -5.42 30.35 6.13
N GLY A 106 -5.75 31.39 6.88
CA GLY A 106 -5.21 31.60 8.22
C GLY A 106 -5.90 30.73 9.27
N TRP A 107 -5.48 30.84 10.52
CA TRP A 107 -6.17 30.23 11.65
C TRP A 107 -7.64 30.72 11.75
N PRO A 108 -8.64 29.84 11.98
CA PRO A 108 -8.52 28.40 12.25
C PRO A 108 -8.61 27.50 10.99
N SER A 109 -8.90 28.05 9.82
CA SER A 109 -9.11 27.27 8.59
C SER A 109 -7.90 26.42 8.21
N SER A 110 -6.68 26.97 8.31
CA SER A 110 -5.44 26.23 8.05
C SER A 110 -5.27 25.02 8.95
N ASP A 111 -5.60 25.16 10.24
CA ASP A 111 -5.49 24.08 11.22
C ASP A 111 -6.51 22.96 10.95
N VAL A 112 -7.74 23.33 10.59
CA VAL A 112 -8.77 22.36 10.18
C VAL A 112 -8.31 21.58 8.95
N ALA A 113 -7.79 22.26 7.93
CA ALA A 113 -7.25 21.63 6.73
C ALA A 113 -6.06 20.70 7.04
N THR A 114 -5.13 21.16 7.90
CA THR A 114 -3.97 20.37 8.36
C THR A 114 -4.41 19.09 9.07
N ARG A 115 -5.39 19.17 9.98
CA ARG A 115 -5.94 17.99 10.68
C ARG A 115 -6.69 17.06 9.74
N ALA A 116 -7.50 17.60 8.84
CA ALA A 116 -8.22 16.81 7.86
C ALA A 116 -7.28 16.07 6.90
N LEU A 117 -6.19 16.72 6.46
CA LEU A 117 -5.18 16.12 5.59
C LEU A 117 -4.42 14.98 6.28
N ARG A 118 -4.03 15.16 7.55
CA ARG A 118 -3.48 14.05 8.36
C ARG A 118 -4.48 12.91 8.48
N ASN A 119 -5.72 13.19 8.85
CA ASN A 119 -6.74 12.14 9.00
C ASN A 119 -6.98 11.37 7.70
N HIS A 120 -6.89 12.07 6.56
CA HIS A 120 -6.94 11.47 5.23
C HIS A 120 -5.78 10.49 5.01
N TRP A 121 -4.53 10.94 5.17
CA TRP A 121 -3.33 10.08 5.03
C TRP A 121 -3.36 8.84 5.94
N TYR A 122 -3.84 8.99 7.17
CA TYR A 122 -3.98 7.89 8.12
C TYR A 122 -4.96 6.79 7.72
N GLY A 123 -5.82 7.00 6.73
CA GLY A 123 -6.81 5.99 6.33
C GLY A 123 -6.99 5.84 4.83
N GLU A 124 -5.96 6.14 4.04
CA GLU A 124 -5.97 5.90 2.60
C GLU A 124 -6.29 4.44 2.26
N GLU A 125 -5.81 3.51 3.08
CA GLU A 125 -6.00 2.05 2.91
C GLU A 125 -7.22 1.51 3.71
N GLY A 126 -8.10 2.39 4.19
CA GLY A 126 -9.32 2.03 4.91
C GLY A 126 -9.17 1.88 6.43
N GLU A 127 -10.29 1.61 7.11
CA GLU A 127 -10.37 1.66 8.58
C GLU A 127 -9.62 0.50 9.27
N GLU A 128 -9.61 -0.68 8.65
CA GLU A 128 -8.87 -1.83 9.17
C GLU A 128 -7.35 -1.56 9.15
N ALA A 129 -6.84 -1.05 8.03
CA ALA A 129 -5.44 -0.66 7.87
C ALA A 129 -5.08 0.48 8.83
N ARG A 130 -5.94 1.50 8.97
CA ARG A 130 -5.78 2.58 9.96
C ARG A 130 -5.67 2.04 11.38
N THR A 131 -6.52 1.09 11.76
CA THR A 131 -6.49 0.49 13.09
C THR A 131 -5.21 -0.35 13.28
N ALA A 132 -4.77 -1.07 12.25
CA ALA A 132 -3.51 -1.80 12.29
C ALA A 132 -2.30 -0.86 12.45
N LEU A 133 -2.29 0.29 11.77
CA LEU A 133 -1.29 1.33 11.92
C LEU A 133 -1.24 1.88 13.35
N GLN A 134 -2.39 2.20 13.95
CA GLN A 134 -2.45 2.66 15.34
C GLN A 134 -1.90 1.62 16.32
N ARG A 135 -2.14 0.32 16.09
CA ARG A 135 -1.57 -0.75 16.92
C ARG A 135 -0.06 -0.91 16.75
N ALA A 136 0.45 -0.61 15.55
CA ALA A 136 1.87 -0.70 15.21
C ALA A 136 2.66 0.56 15.61
N GLU A 137 2.02 1.60 16.15
CA GLU A 137 2.71 2.84 16.57
C GLU A 137 3.85 2.52 17.54
N GLY A 138 5.05 3.03 17.25
CA GLY A 138 6.25 2.76 18.04
C GLY A 138 6.84 1.35 17.90
N GLN A 139 6.31 0.52 16.98
CA GLN A 139 6.79 -0.85 16.73
C GLN A 139 7.31 -1.00 15.29
N ALA A 140 8.63 -0.96 15.11
CA ALA A 140 9.25 -1.04 13.78
C ALA A 140 8.75 -2.24 12.94
N VAL A 141 8.71 -3.44 13.52
CA VAL A 141 8.25 -4.66 12.83
C VAL A 141 6.80 -4.57 12.37
N GLY A 142 5.93 -3.90 13.14
CA GLY A 142 4.53 -3.70 12.75
C GLY A 142 4.40 -2.74 11.58
N LEU A 143 5.17 -1.65 11.60
CA LEU A 143 5.20 -0.65 10.54
C LEU A 143 5.80 -1.21 9.25
N GLU A 144 6.89 -1.98 9.33
CA GLU A 144 7.52 -2.66 8.20
C GLU A 144 6.55 -3.63 7.51
N LYS A 145 5.78 -4.42 8.28
CA LYS A 145 4.72 -5.29 7.72
C LYS A 145 3.64 -4.51 6.97
N LEU A 146 3.23 -3.36 7.50
CA LEU A 146 2.27 -2.50 6.80
C LEU A 146 2.86 -1.91 5.52
N MET A 147 4.15 -1.58 5.51
CA MET A 147 4.85 -1.12 4.30
C MET A 147 4.97 -2.22 3.23
N GLU A 148 5.10 -3.48 3.63
CA GLU A 148 5.08 -4.63 2.72
C GLU A 148 3.67 -4.89 2.16
N GLN A 149 2.66 -4.81 3.02
CA GLN A 149 1.26 -5.05 2.64
C GLN A 149 0.68 -3.91 1.79
N TYR A 150 1.07 -2.67 2.08
CA TYR A 150 0.59 -1.45 1.43
C TYR A 150 1.79 -0.59 0.97
N PRO A 151 2.45 -0.97 -0.14
CA PRO A 151 3.71 -0.33 -0.57
C PRO A 151 3.56 1.13 -0.98
N ASP A 152 2.35 1.53 -1.40
CA ASP A 152 2.00 2.87 -1.86
C ASP A 152 1.45 3.77 -0.74
N TRP A 153 1.34 3.24 0.49
CA TRP A 153 0.79 3.97 1.63
C TRP A 153 1.91 4.68 2.40
N ALA A 154 1.82 6.02 2.42
CA ALA A 154 2.90 6.86 2.95
C ALA A 154 3.00 6.85 4.48
N GLU A 155 1.87 6.69 5.18
CA GLU A 155 1.82 6.90 6.63
C GLU A 155 2.67 5.88 7.43
N PRO A 156 2.63 4.56 7.17
CA PRO A 156 3.52 3.61 7.86
C PRO A 156 5.01 3.98 7.74
N VAL A 157 5.44 4.46 6.57
CA VAL A 157 6.82 4.92 6.33
C VAL A 157 7.14 6.16 7.17
N ASN A 158 6.22 7.13 7.22
CA ASN A 158 6.36 8.34 8.02
C ASN A 158 6.41 8.05 9.54
N ARG A 159 5.62 7.08 10.01
CA ARG A 159 5.67 6.60 11.40
C ARG A 159 7.01 5.95 11.72
N LEU A 160 7.53 5.13 10.81
CA LEU A 160 8.85 4.52 10.99
C LEU A 160 9.95 5.59 11.00
N ALA A 161 9.85 6.62 10.14
CA ALA A 161 10.76 7.77 10.16
C ALA A 161 10.76 8.48 11.52
N THR A 162 9.57 8.68 12.09
CA THR A 162 9.40 9.28 13.42
C THR A 162 10.03 8.41 14.51
N LEU A 163 9.82 7.10 14.45
CA LEU A 163 10.44 6.16 15.38
C LEU A 163 11.97 6.22 15.31
N ARG A 164 12.56 6.20 14.10
CA ARG A 164 14.02 6.32 13.93
C ARG A 164 14.57 7.64 14.45
N TYR A 165 13.84 8.74 14.26
CA TYR A 165 14.18 10.03 14.86
C TYR A 165 14.22 9.95 16.39
N MET A 166 13.20 9.32 17.01
CA MET A 166 13.13 9.15 18.46
C MET A 166 14.23 8.25 19.01
N GLU A 167 14.69 7.27 18.23
CA GLU A 167 15.83 6.40 18.55
C GLU A 167 17.19 7.09 18.34
N GLY A 168 17.22 8.27 17.73
CA GLY A 168 18.44 9.02 17.38
C GLY A 168 19.08 8.59 16.06
N ASP A 169 18.47 7.67 15.31
CA ASP A 169 18.90 7.31 13.96
C ASP A 169 18.35 8.30 12.92
N PHE A 170 18.92 9.50 12.95
CA PHE A 170 18.53 10.60 12.07
C PHE A 170 18.82 10.28 10.59
N ALA A 171 19.87 9.52 10.30
CA ALA A 171 20.23 9.18 8.93
C ALA A 171 19.18 8.26 8.28
N GLU A 172 18.70 7.25 9.01
CA GLU A 172 17.63 6.39 8.51
C GLU A 172 16.29 7.13 8.46
N SER A 173 16.02 8.00 9.44
CA SER A 173 14.82 8.85 9.44
C SER A 173 14.74 9.71 8.18
N VAL A 174 15.84 10.36 7.76
CA VAL A 174 15.88 11.15 6.51
C VAL A 174 15.54 10.30 5.29
N LYS A 175 16.11 9.09 5.15
CA LYS A 175 15.81 8.21 4.01
C LYS A 175 14.34 7.82 3.95
N LEU A 176 13.74 7.54 5.10
CA LEU A 176 12.33 7.20 5.22
C LEU A 176 11.44 8.41 4.88
N CYS A 177 11.79 9.61 5.36
CA CYS A 177 11.11 10.85 4.95
C CYS A 177 11.23 11.08 3.44
N GLN A 178 12.40 10.88 2.84
CA GLN A 178 12.56 10.98 1.38
C GLN A 178 11.70 9.97 0.62
N ARG A 179 11.51 8.76 1.16
CA ARG A 179 10.55 7.79 0.58
C ARG A 179 9.12 8.32 0.62
N VAL A 180 8.70 8.93 1.73
CA VAL A 180 7.39 9.59 1.84
C VAL A 180 7.26 10.71 0.81
N LEU A 181 8.27 11.57 0.68
CA LEU A 181 8.24 12.71 -0.24
C LEU A 181 8.26 12.31 -1.71
N ARG A 182 8.82 11.15 -2.06
CA ARG A 182 8.67 10.58 -3.41
C ARG A 182 7.24 10.14 -3.73
N MET A 183 6.48 9.73 -2.73
CA MET A 183 5.07 9.34 -2.90
C MET A 183 4.11 10.54 -2.82
N LYS A 184 4.47 11.54 -2.00
CA LYS A 184 3.66 12.73 -1.71
C LYS A 184 4.58 13.93 -1.42
N PRO A 185 5.01 14.69 -2.45
CA PRO A 185 5.85 15.87 -2.26
C PRO A 185 5.26 16.93 -1.30
N TRP A 186 3.94 17.02 -1.23
CA TRP A 186 3.20 17.93 -0.32
C TRP A 186 3.08 17.41 1.12
N HIS A 187 3.73 16.31 1.48
CA HIS A 187 3.63 15.71 2.82
C HIS A 187 4.43 16.50 3.87
N PHE A 188 3.81 17.55 4.41
CA PHE A 188 4.45 18.49 5.33
C PHE A 188 5.04 17.86 6.60
N GLY A 189 4.51 16.73 7.07
CA GLY A 189 5.08 16.01 8.21
C GLY A 189 6.47 15.42 7.92
N ALA A 190 6.67 14.93 6.70
CA ALA A 190 7.93 14.33 6.27
C ALA A 190 8.95 15.40 5.87
N LEU A 191 8.50 16.51 5.26
CA LEU A 191 9.33 17.69 5.05
C LEU A 191 9.92 18.19 6.36
N HIS A 192 9.06 18.42 7.37
CA HIS A 192 9.51 18.91 8.67
C HIS A 192 10.41 17.91 9.41
N GLY A 193 10.02 16.62 9.44
CA GLY A 193 10.84 15.57 10.06
C GLY A 193 12.24 15.47 9.46
N SER A 194 12.34 15.54 8.12
CA SER A 194 13.63 15.53 7.43
C SER A 194 14.48 16.76 7.76
N LEU A 195 13.89 17.97 7.79
CA LEU A 195 14.62 19.17 8.21
C LEU A 195 15.20 19.04 9.62
N MET A 196 14.41 18.55 10.59
CA MET A 196 14.87 18.32 11.96
C MET A 196 16.04 17.34 12.03
N CYS A 197 15.96 16.24 11.26
CA CYS A 197 17.04 15.26 11.19
C CYS A 197 18.31 15.83 10.54
N LEU A 198 18.17 16.63 9.48
CA LEU A 198 19.31 17.26 8.79
C LEU A 198 20.05 18.26 9.69
N VAL A 199 19.31 19.02 10.51
CA VAL A 199 19.90 19.87 11.56
C VAL A 199 20.66 19.01 12.56
N ALA A 200 20.07 17.91 13.05
CA ALA A 200 20.71 17.02 14.02
C ALA A 200 21.98 16.34 13.45
N LEU A 201 22.02 16.08 12.14
CA LEU A 201 23.18 15.54 11.43
C LEU A 201 24.23 16.59 11.05
N GLY A 202 23.91 17.89 11.18
CA GLY A 202 24.78 18.98 10.71
C GLY A 202 24.93 19.06 9.19
N ASN A 203 24.04 18.44 8.42
CA ASN A 203 24.08 18.45 6.95
C ASN A 203 23.41 19.72 6.40
N MET A 204 24.13 20.84 6.47
CA MET A 204 23.61 22.13 6.07
C MET A 204 23.33 22.23 4.56
N GLU A 205 24.07 21.52 3.71
CA GLU A 205 23.86 21.60 2.26
C GLU A 205 22.47 21.06 1.88
N GLU A 206 22.13 19.86 2.37
CA GLU A 206 20.84 19.25 2.10
C GLU A 206 19.70 19.99 2.79
N LEU A 207 19.96 20.54 3.98
CA LEU A 207 19.00 21.37 4.71
C LEU A 207 18.54 22.57 3.86
N HIS A 208 19.48 23.36 3.33
CA HIS A 208 19.14 24.55 2.53
C HIS A 208 18.38 24.20 1.25
N LYS A 209 18.64 23.04 0.65
CA LYS A 209 17.87 22.55 -0.51
C LYS A 209 16.43 22.26 -0.11
N LEU A 210 16.23 21.50 0.97
CA LEU A 210 14.92 21.06 1.41
C LEU A 210 14.07 22.18 2.04
N GLU A 211 14.70 23.19 2.64
CA GLU A 211 14.00 24.34 3.23
C GLU A 211 13.14 25.10 2.21
N ALA A 212 13.56 25.15 0.94
CA ALA A 212 12.79 25.77 -0.13
C ALA A 212 11.47 25.03 -0.44
N ASP A 213 11.45 23.71 -0.23
CA ASP A 213 10.29 22.84 -0.47
C ASP A 213 9.40 22.70 0.78
N ALA A 214 9.90 23.08 1.95
CA ALA A 214 9.20 22.95 3.21
C ALA A 214 7.99 23.88 3.31
N MET A 215 6.89 23.38 3.86
CA MET A 215 5.67 24.18 4.04
C MET A 215 5.95 25.37 4.98
N PRO A 216 5.80 26.63 4.51
CA PRO A 216 6.11 27.81 5.30
C PRO A 216 5.00 28.13 6.32
N ARG A 217 5.27 29.09 7.21
CA ARG A 217 4.28 29.65 8.14
C ARG A 217 3.13 30.34 7.39
N GLU A 218 2.02 30.58 8.08
CA GLU A 218 0.85 31.26 7.51
C GLU A 218 1.25 32.63 6.92
N GLY A 219 0.74 32.92 5.70
CA GLY A 219 1.05 34.14 4.96
C GLY A 219 1.19 33.89 3.46
N ASN A 220 1.70 34.89 2.75
CA ASN A 220 1.81 34.87 1.28
C ASN A 220 2.69 33.74 0.76
N GLU A 221 3.72 33.36 1.51
CA GLU A 221 4.61 32.25 1.15
C GLU A 221 3.89 30.91 1.19
N ARG A 222 2.98 30.70 2.15
CA ARG A 222 2.13 29.51 2.19
C ARG A 222 1.19 29.45 0.99
N GLY A 223 0.63 30.59 0.58
CA GLY A 223 -0.15 30.67 -0.65
C GLY A 223 0.62 30.20 -1.88
N ARG A 224 1.88 30.67 -2.05
CA ARG A 224 2.76 30.23 -3.14
C ARG A 224 3.09 28.74 -3.05
N TRP A 225 3.43 28.26 -1.85
CA TRP A 225 3.71 26.84 -1.63
C TRP A 225 2.52 25.96 -1.99
N VAL A 226 1.31 26.32 -1.54
CA VAL A 226 0.09 25.58 -1.89
C VAL A 226 -0.14 25.59 -3.40
N ALA A 227 0.01 26.74 -4.06
CA ALA A 227 -0.15 26.81 -5.52
C ALA A 227 0.81 25.86 -6.25
N ASN A 228 2.07 25.76 -5.81
CA ASN A 228 3.03 24.81 -6.37
C ASN A 228 2.61 23.36 -6.12
N MET A 229 2.19 23.01 -4.90
CA MET A 229 1.73 21.66 -4.58
C MET A 229 0.48 21.25 -5.35
N LEU A 230 -0.44 22.20 -5.58
CA LEU A 230 -1.63 21.97 -6.42
C LEU A 230 -1.25 21.67 -7.86
N GLN A 231 -0.21 22.29 -8.42
CA GLN A 231 0.28 21.96 -9.77
C GLN A 231 0.81 20.53 -9.85
N VAL A 232 1.55 20.06 -8.82
CA VAL A 232 2.04 18.68 -8.77
C VAL A 232 0.87 17.70 -8.68
N LEU A 233 -0.10 17.96 -7.81
CA LEU A 233 -1.31 17.16 -7.67
C LEU A 233 -2.15 17.13 -8.95
N ASP A 234 -2.30 18.27 -9.63
CA ASP A 234 -3.03 18.37 -10.89
C ASP A 234 -2.35 17.56 -12.00
N ALA A 235 -1.01 17.58 -12.07
CA ALA A 235 -0.26 16.74 -13.00
C ALA A 235 -0.47 15.25 -12.72
N GLU A 236 -0.37 14.82 -11.46
CA GLU A 236 -0.63 13.41 -11.09
C GLU A 236 -2.07 12.97 -11.40
N LEU A 237 -3.05 13.86 -11.20
CA LEU A 237 -4.45 13.58 -11.51
C LEU A 237 -4.69 13.40 -13.01
N VAL A 238 -4.04 14.21 -13.85
CA VAL A 238 -4.10 14.07 -15.31
C VAL A 238 -3.48 12.73 -15.74
N GLU A 239 -2.31 12.38 -15.22
CA GLU A 239 -1.67 11.09 -15.53
C GLU A 239 -2.57 9.88 -15.16
N LEU A 240 -3.27 9.94 -14.02
CA LEU A 240 -4.21 8.89 -13.64
C LEU A 240 -5.47 8.83 -14.50
N GLN A 241 -5.96 9.98 -14.99
CA GLN A 241 -7.09 10.04 -15.91
C GLN A 241 -6.76 9.33 -17.22
N ASP A 242 -5.60 9.64 -17.80
CA ASP A 242 -5.13 9.02 -19.04
C ASP A 242 -5.01 7.50 -18.93
N ILE A 243 -4.56 6.97 -17.77
CA ILE A 243 -4.46 5.52 -17.52
C ILE A 243 -5.85 4.88 -17.39
N SER A 244 -6.85 5.61 -16.91
CA SER A 244 -8.20 5.09 -16.67
C SER A 244 -9.08 5.00 -17.92
N GLU A 245 -8.72 5.76 -18.96
CA GLU A 245 -9.43 5.82 -20.26
C GLU A 245 -8.94 4.77 -21.27
N VAL A 246 -7.78 4.14 -21.03
CA VAL A 246 -7.22 3.02 -21.81
C VAL A 246 -7.77 1.68 -21.35
#